data_AF-E5VGA6-F1
#
_entry.id   AF-E5VGA6-F1
#
_cell.length_a   1.000
_cell.length_b   1.000
_cell.length_c   1.000
_cell.angle_alpha   90.00
_cell.angle_beta   90.00
_cell.angle_gamma   90.00
#
_symmetry.space_group_name_H-M   'P 1'
#
loop_
_entity.id
_entity.type
_entity.pdbx_description
1 polymer ?
#
loop_
_entity_poly.entity_id
_entity_poly.type
_entity_poly.pdbx_seq_one_letter_code
_entity_poly.pdbx_strand_id
1 'polypeptide(L)'
;MSAPVDYTNSIATISSIDNFISINNAVDVDLYGQISAESSGIRQISGAGGQLDFVMGAYLSNGGKSFVCLSSTFTNKKGETFSRILPTLHNGSAVTDTRSNAHYIVTEYGMANLKGKSTWERAEALINIAHPDFRDQLIKDAETAHIWRRSNK
;
A
#
# COMPACT_ATOMS: atom_id res chain seq x y z
N MET A 1 18.93 17.88 18.24
CA MET A 1 18.93 18.84 17.12
C MET A 1 17.73 18.53 16.25
N SER A 2 17.00 19.53 15.79
CA SER A 2 15.88 19.41 14.83
C SER A 2 16.25 20.13 13.54
N ALA A 3 15.69 19.69 12.41
CA ALA A 3 15.85 20.29 11.09
C ALA A 3 14.47 20.59 10.48
N PRO A 4 14.36 21.55 9.54
CA PRO A 4 13.09 21.92 8.93
C PRO A 4 12.61 20.87 7.91
N VAL A 5 11.30 20.85 7.64
CA VAL A 5 10.64 19.77 6.86
C VAL A 5 11.11 19.71 5.40
N ASP A 6 11.44 20.85 4.80
CA ASP A 6 11.99 20.95 3.45
C ASP A 6 13.37 20.28 3.34
N TYR A 7 14.10 20.16 4.44
CA TYR A 7 15.33 19.37 4.51
C TYR A 7 15.05 17.90 4.84
N THR A 8 14.29 17.61 5.90
CA THR A 8 14.09 16.25 6.40
C THR A 8 13.27 15.38 5.45
N ASN A 9 12.32 15.97 4.73
CA ASN A 9 11.45 15.28 3.77
C ASN A 9 11.90 15.48 2.33
N SER A 10 13.03 16.16 2.08
CA SER A 10 13.58 16.21 0.72
C SER A 10 13.96 14.80 0.26
N ILE A 11 13.38 14.38 -0.85
CA ILE A 11 13.71 13.11 -1.52
C ILE A 11 15.22 13.01 -1.79
N ALA A 12 15.87 14.12 -2.17
CA ALA A 12 17.30 14.17 -2.41
C ALA A 12 18.11 13.93 -1.12
N THR A 13 17.68 14.52 0.00
CA THR A 13 18.31 14.29 1.30
C THR A 13 18.15 12.84 1.73
N ILE A 14 16.93 12.30 1.66
CA ILE A 14 16.62 10.92 2.07
C ILE A 14 17.40 9.92 1.22
N SER A 15 17.41 10.09 -0.10
CA SER A 15 18.09 9.18 -1.04
C SER A 15 19.61 9.19 -0.92
N SER A 16 20.21 10.23 -0.31
CA SER A 16 21.65 10.28 -0.03
C SER A 16 22.08 9.36 1.12
N ILE A 17 21.13 8.82 1.88
CA ILE A 17 21.40 7.94 3.01
C ILE A 17 21.33 6.49 2.51
N ASP A 18 22.43 5.75 2.59
CA ASP A 18 22.46 4.32 2.23
C ASP A 18 21.58 3.48 3.17
N ASN A 19 20.95 2.44 2.61
CA ASN A 19 20.07 1.50 3.30
C ASN A 19 18.91 2.18 4.03
N PHE A 20 18.41 3.29 3.50
CA PHE A 20 17.31 4.02 4.13
C PHE A 20 16.02 3.18 4.14
N ILE A 21 15.43 3.04 5.33
CA ILE A 21 14.18 2.29 5.52
C ILE A 21 13.05 3.25 5.86
N SER A 22 12.03 3.30 5.02
CA SER A 22 10.79 4.01 5.29
C SER A 22 9.71 3.02 5.75
N ILE A 23 8.99 3.37 6.82
CA ILE A 23 7.83 2.62 7.32
C ILE A 23 6.67 3.59 7.48
N ASN A 24 5.60 3.39 6.71
CA ASN A 24 4.38 4.19 6.77
C ASN A 24 3.15 3.31 6.99
N ASN A 25 2.02 3.93 7.30
CA ASN A 25 0.74 3.25 7.44
C ASN A 25 -0.19 3.59 6.27
N ALA A 26 -1.13 2.70 5.96
CA ALA A 26 -2.22 2.97 5.02
C ALA A 26 -3.59 2.82 5.70
N VAL A 27 -4.60 3.44 5.10
CA VAL A 27 -6.01 3.15 5.41
C VAL A 27 -6.38 1.88 4.65
N ASP A 28 -6.26 1.93 3.32
CA ASP A 28 -6.61 0.83 2.42
C ASP A 28 -5.62 0.73 1.24
N VAL A 29 -5.51 -0.47 0.66
CA VAL A 29 -4.72 -0.75 -0.56
C VAL A 29 -5.58 -1.52 -1.55
N ASP A 30 -5.53 -1.18 -2.83
CA ASP A 30 -6.26 -1.94 -3.85
C ASP A 30 -5.41 -3.00 -4.57
N LEU A 31 -6.08 -3.92 -5.30
CA LEU A 31 -5.40 -5.00 -6.05
C LEU A 31 -4.48 -4.52 -7.19
N TYR A 32 -4.55 -3.24 -7.57
CA TYR A 32 -3.62 -2.63 -8.53
C TYR A 32 -2.35 -2.13 -7.84
N GLY A 33 -2.35 -2.07 -6.51
CA GLY A 33 -1.29 -1.56 -5.66
C GLY A 33 -1.37 -0.05 -5.42
N GLN A 34 -2.52 0.58 -5.61
CA GLN A 34 -2.74 1.96 -5.18
C GLN A 34 -2.97 1.99 -3.67
N ILE A 35 -2.42 3.00 -3.00
CA ILE A 35 -2.49 3.14 -1.55
C ILE A 35 -3.24 4.43 -1.23
N SER A 36 -4.28 4.33 -0.39
CA SER A 36 -4.90 5.48 0.28
C SER A 36 -4.47 5.49 1.74
N ALA A 37 -3.83 6.58 2.19
CA ALA A 37 -3.42 6.75 3.58
C ALA A 37 -4.14 7.89 4.30
N GLU A 38 -4.94 8.68 3.58
CA GLU A 38 -5.54 9.91 4.12
C GLU A 38 -7.06 9.96 4.06
N SER A 39 -7.70 9.08 3.30
CA SER A 39 -9.14 9.12 3.06
C SER A 39 -9.75 7.72 2.96
N SER A 40 -11.05 7.63 3.25
CA SER A 40 -11.88 6.46 2.95
C SER A 40 -13.10 6.95 2.16
N GLY A 41 -13.05 6.75 0.85
CA GLY A 41 -13.94 7.41 -0.10
C GLY A 41 -13.78 8.93 0.01
N ILE A 42 -14.90 9.66 -0.07
CA ILE A 42 -14.90 11.13 0.07
C ILE A 42 -14.63 11.64 1.49
N ARG A 43 -14.54 10.74 2.48
CA ARG A 43 -14.31 11.13 3.88
C ARG A 43 -12.81 11.24 4.14
N GLN A 44 -12.35 12.46 4.39
CA GLN A 44 -10.99 12.69 4.86
C GLN A 44 -10.81 12.20 6.30
N ILE A 45 -9.69 11.50 6.53
CA ILE A 45 -9.27 10.97 7.83
C ILE A 45 -8.05 11.76 8.34
N SER A 46 -7.08 12.01 7.47
CA SER A 46 -5.82 12.70 7.81
C SER A 46 -5.35 13.58 6.63
N GLY A 47 -4.09 13.48 6.23
CA GLY A 47 -3.51 14.12 5.05
C GLY A 47 -2.29 13.33 4.57
N ALA A 48 -1.92 13.49 3.30
CA ALA A 48 -0.78 12.79 2.69
C ALA A 48 0.53 12.96 3.47
N GLY A 49 0.74 14.14 4.09
CA GLY A 49 1.94 14.44 4.86
C GLY A 49 3.21 14.26 4.01
N GLY A 50 4.23 13.62 4.58
CA GLY A 50 5.49 13.30 3.90
C GLY A 50 5.62 11.85 3.44
N GLN A 51 4.55 11.05 3.52
CA GLN A 51 4.63 9.61 3.24
C GLN A 51 5.23 9.34 1.86
N LEU A 52 4.72 10.02 0.84
CA LEU A 52 5.21 9.86 -0.53
C LEU A 52 6.67 10.27 -0.68
N ASP A 53 7.11 11.31 0.03
CA ASP A 53 8.51 11.76 0.02
C ASP A 53 9.45 10.67 0.53
N PHE A 54 9.09 10.04 1.65
CA PHE A 54 9.89 8.93 2.21
C PHE A 54 9.81 7.66 1.38
N VAL A 55 8.65 7.36 0.76
CA VAL A 55 8.52 6.23 -0.17
C VAL A 55 9.47 6.40 -1.36
N MET A 56 9.49 7.59 -1.95
CA MET A 56 10.36 7.92 -3.09
C MET A 56 11.83 7.97 -2.69
N GLY A 57 12.15 8.65 -1.58
CA GLY A 57 13.51 8.75 -1.07
C GLY A 57 14.11 7.40 -0.71
N ALA A 58 13.35 6.53 -0.03
CA ALA A 58 13.80 5.18 0.30
C ALA A 58 14.00 4.30 -0.93
N TYR A 59 13.20 4.48 -1.98
CA TYR A 59 13.37 3.74 -3.23
C TYR A 59 14.61 4.17 -4.01
N LEU A 60 14.97 5.46 -3.96
CA LEU A 60 16.16 6.00 -4.63
C LEU A 60 17.45 5.81 -3.82
N SER A 61 17.35 5.56 -2.52
CA SER A 61 18.47 5.21 -1.64
C SER A 61 19.13 3.90 -2.07
N ASN A 62 20.46 3.86 -2.05
CA ASN A 62 21.22 2.65 -2.32
C ASN A 62 20.95 1.59 -1.24
N GLY A 63 20.30 0.48 -1.61
CA GLY A 63 19.87 -0.57 -0.67
C GLY A 63 18.61 -0.22 0.13
N GLY A 64 18.01 0.94 -0.12
CA GLY A 64 16.83 1.42 0.61
C GLY A 64 15.55 0.65 0.29
N LYS A 65 14.60 0.69 1.23
CA LYS A 65 13.31 0.00 1.13
C LYS A 65 12.20 0.83 1.76
N SER A 66 11.03 0.81 1.14
CA SER A 66 9.82 1.42 1.69
C SER A 66 8.80 0.34 1.99
N PHE A 67 8.26 0.37 3.21
CA PHE A 67 7.24 -0.52 3.71
C PHE A 67 5.99 0.28 4.06
N VAL A 68 4.88 -0.11 3.47
CA VAL A 68 3.55 0.39 3.83
C VAL A 68 2.84 -0.73 4.57
N CYS A 69 2.63 -0.51 5.86
CA CYS A 69 2.06 -1.49 6.78
C CYS A 69 0.60 -1.16 7.04
N LEU A 70 -0.26 -2.18 7.08
CA LEU A 70 -1.64 -2.04 7.51
C LEU A 70 -2.14 -3.37 8.08
N SER A 71 -3.08 -3.32 9.02
CA SER A 71 -3.85 -4.53 9.35
C SER A 71 -4.62 -4.97 8.11
N SER A 72 -4.74 -6.28 7.90
CA SER A 72 -5.47 -6.82 6.75
C SER A 72 -6.98 -6.54 6.82
N THR A 73 -7.51 -6.31 8.02
CA THR A 73 -8.91 -5.99 8.27
C THR A 73 -9.09 -4.80 9.22
N PHE A 74 -10.32 -4.30 9.29
CA PHE A 74 -10.80 -3.48 10.40
C PHE A 74 -12.21 -3.90 10.80
N THR A 75 -12.53 -3.78 12.08
CA THR A 75 -13.88 -4.01 12.62
C THR A 75 -14.52 -2.67 12.94
N ASN A 76 -15.74 -2.45 12.42
CA ASN A 76 -16.48 -1.22 12.69
C ASN A 76 -17.14 -1.24 14.08
N LYS A 77 -17.78 -0.13 14.47
CA LYS A 77 -18.48 -0.02 15.77
C LYS A 77 -19.67 -0.98 15.93
N LYS A 78 -20.15 -1.59 14.84
CA LYS A 78 -21.24 -2.56 14.83
C LYS A 78 -20.75 -4.01 14.95
N GLY A 79 -19.43 -4.24 15.01
CA GLY A 79 -18.83 -5.57 15.04
C GLY A 79 -18.66 -6.23 13.67
N GLU A 80 -18.92 -5.51 12.58
CA GLU A 80 -18.72 -6.02 11.22
C GLU A 80 -17.24 -5.85 10.83
N THR A 81 -16.64 -6.90 10.30
CA THR A 81 -15.23 -6.92 9.86
C THR A 81 -15.16 -6.73 8.36
N PHE A 82 -14.25 -5.86 7.92
CA PHE A 82 -14.01 -5.53 6.53
C PHE A 82 -12.53 -5.69 6.19
N SER A 83 -12.23 -6.09 4.96
CA SER A 83 -10.86 -6.10 4.44
C SER A 83 -10.37 -4.68 4.18
N ARG A 84 -9.08 -4.43 4.45
CA ARG A 84 -8.36 -3.22 4.01
C ARG A 84 -7.59 -3.43 2.71
N ILE A 85 -7.50 -4.68 2.24
CA ILE A 85 -7.12 -4.99 0.86
C ILE A 85 -8.42 -5.05 0.05
N LEU A 86 -8.57 -4.12 -0.89
CA LEU A 86 -9.80 -3.89 -1.63
C LEU A 86 -9.63 -4.27 -3.11
N PRO A 87 -10.71 -4.64 -3.82
CA PRO A 87 -10.65 -4.82 -5.28
C PRO A 87 -10.27 -3.52 -6.00
N THR A 88 -10.88 -2.41 -5.59
CA THR A 88 -10.55 -1.03 -5.96
C THR A 88 -10.70 -0.17 -4.72
N LEU A 89 -9.96 0.94 -4.63
CA LEU A 89 -10.18 1.92 -3.56
C LEU A 89 -11.65 2.40 -3.55
N HIS A 90 -12.14 2.82 -2.39
CA HIS A 90 -13.48 3.36 -2.28
C HIS A 90 -13.67 4.55 -3.21
N ASN A 91 -14.85 4.69 -3.82
CA ASN A 91 -15.13 5.78 -4.74
C ASN A 91 -14.86 7.15 -4.08
N GLY A 92 -14.04 7.97 -4.73
CA GLY A 92 -13.61 9.27 -4.23
C GLY A 92 -12.42 9.26 -3.27
N SER A 93 -11.82 8.11 -2.98
CA SER A 93 -10.59 8.06 -2.16
C SER A 93 -9.43 8.76 -2.87
N ALA A 94 -8.68 9.56 -2.13
CA ALA A 94 -7.41 10.12 -2.56
C ALA A 94 -6.34 9.02 -2.59
N VAL A 95 -5.60 8.95 -3.70
CA VAL A 95 -4.44 8.07 -3.85
C VAL A 95 -3.23 8.79 -3.27
N THR A 96 -2.75 8.36 -2.11
CA THR A 96 -1.57 8.95 -1.44
C THR A 96 -0.28 8.46 -2.09
N ASP A 97 -0.12 7.14 -2.24
CA ASP A 97 0.97 6.57 -3.03
C ASP A 97 0.41 5.90 -4.28
N THR A 98 0.86 6.40 -5.44
CA THR A 98 0.47 5.82 -6.72
C THR A 98 1.01 4.40 -6.87
N ARG A 99 0.34 3.59 -7.69
CA ARG A 99 0.74 2.19 -7.94
C ARG A 99 2.21 2.02 -8.35
N SER A 100 2.79 2.99 -9.04
CA SER A 100 4.19 2.93 -9.50
C SER A 100 5.18 3.10 -8.35
N ASN A 101 4.77 3.78 -7.29
CA ASN A 101 5.62 4.12 -6.16
C ASN A 101 5.57 3.05 -5.06
N ALA A 102 4.47 2.30 -4.96
CA ALA A 102 4.30 1.19 -4.02
C ALA A 102 5.48 0.20 -4.10
N HIS A 103 6.13 -0.03 -2.96
CA HIS A 103 7.28 -0.93 -2.84
C HIS A 103 6.89 -2.22 -2.10
N TYR A 104 7.02 -2.27 -0.77
CA TYR A 104 6.53 -3.39 0.02
C TYR A 104 5.21 -3.02 0.70
N ILE A 105 4.22 -3.90 0.59
CA ILE A 105 2.99 -3.86 1.40
C ILE A 105 3.09 -4.96 2.45
N VAL A 106 2.75 -4.64 3.70
CA VAL A 106 2.90 -5.55 4.83
C VAL A 106 1.59 -5.63 5.62
N THR A 107 1.17 -6.85 5.92
CA THR A 107 0.09 -7.15 6.86
C THR A 107 0.55 -8.16 7.89
N GLU A 108 -0.30 -8.52 8.85
CA GLU A 108 -0.08 -9.60 9.78
C GLU A 108 0.07 -11.00 9.11
N TYR A 109 -0.26 -11.12 7.82
CA TYR A 109 -0.12 -12.36 7.04
C TYR A 109 1.14 -12.42 6.18
N GLY A 110 1.96 -11.37 6.18
CA GLY A 110 3.24 -11.34 5.47
C GLY A 110 3.48 -10.07 4.69
N MET A 111 4.31 -10.17 3.65
CA MET A 111 4.79 -9.04 2.88
C MET A 111 4.75 -9.31 1.37
N ALA A 112 4.33 -8.32 0.60
CA ALA A 112 4.28 -8.34 -0.86
C ALA A 112 5.16 -7.22 -1.45
N ASN A 113 6.17 -7.58 -2.25
CA ASN A 113 6.92 -6.63 -3.08
C ASN A 113 6.16 -6.37 -4.39
N LEU A 114 5.74 -5.13 -4.65
CA LEU A 114 4.99 -4.76 -5.86
C LEU A 114 5.87 -4.15 -6.97
N LYS A 115 7.15 -3.89 -6.72
CA LYS A 115 8.06 -3.33 -7.74
C LYS A 115 8.31 -4.36 -8.83
N GLY A 116 8.23 -3.90 -10.08
CA GLY A 116 8.42 -4.74 -11.27
C GLY A 116 7.29 -5.73 -11.56
N LYS A 117 6.28 -5.87 -10.68
CA LYS A 117 5.16 -6.79 -10.88
C LYS A 117 4.12 -6.23 -11.85
N SER A 118 3.65 -7.08 -12.74
CA SER A 118 2.45 -6.84 -13.55
C SER A 118 1.19 -6.77 -12.69
N THR A 119 0.09 -6.24 -13.25
CA THR A 119 -1.17 -6.06 -12.51
C THR A 119 -1.68 -7.36 -11.88
N TRP A 120 -1.59 -8.49 -12.61
CA TRP A 120 -2.06 -9.77 -12.09
C TRP A 120 -1.17 -10.32 -10.97
N GLU A 121 0.17 -10.17 -11.08
CA GLU A 121 1.09 -10.56 -10.02
C GLU A 121 0.94 -9.70 -8.77
N ARG A 122 0.54 -8.43 -8.93
CA ARG A 122 0.21 -7.54 -7.81
C ARG A 122 -1.05 -8.01 -7.10
N ALA A 123 -2.11 -8.29 -7.85
CA ALA A 123 -3.35 -8.81 -7.30
C ALA A 123 -3.11 -10.12 -6.53
N GLU A 124 -2.38 -11.07 -7.13
CA GLU A 124 -1.99 -12.33 -6.48
C GLU A 124 -1.18 -12.09 -5.20
N ALA A 125 -0.16 -11.23 -5.25
CA ALA A 125 0.69 -10.96 -4.09
C ALA A 125 -0.09 -10.28 -2.95
N LEU A 126 -1.00 -9.36 -3.26
CA LEU A 126 -1.82 -8.67 -2.27
C LEU A 126 -2.88 -9.59 -1.66
N ILE A 127 -3.52 -10.44 -2.46
CA ILE A 127 -4.48 -11.44 -1.97
C ILE A 127 -3.79 -12.43 -1.02
N ASN A 128 -2.54 -12.82 -1.31
CA ASN A 128 -1.79 -13.73 -0.45
C ASN A 128 -1.46 -13.16 0.94
N ILE A 129 -1.45 -11.83 1.09
CA ILE A 129 -1.28 -11.15 2.39
C ILE A 129 -2.60 -10.56 2.93
N ALA A 130 -3.74 -10.85 2.30
CA ALA A 130 -5.06 -10.52 2.82
C ALA A 130 -5.49 -11.53 3.91
N HIS A 131 -6.45 -11.13 4.73
CA HIS A 131 -7.08 -12.02 5.70
C HIS A 131 -7.74 -13.21 4.99
N PRO A 132 -7.54 -14.46 5.47
CA PRO A 132 -8.03 -15.69 4.82
C PRO A 132 -9.50 -15.62 4.40
N ASP A 133 -10.38 -15.12 5.29
CA ASP A 133 -11.82 -15.01 5.04
C ASP A 133 -12.21 -14.17 3.81
N PHE A 134 -11.34 -13.27 3.35
CA PHE A 134 -11.62 -12.38 2.22
C PHE A 134 -10.92 -12.79 0.93
N ARG A 135 -10.02 -13.77 0.95
CA ARG A 135 -9.19 -14.14 -0.22
C ARG A 135 -10.03 -14.63 -1.39
N ASP A 136 -10.98 -15.53 -1.12
CA ASP A 136 -11.85 -16.08 -2.17
C ASP A 136 -12.70 -15.01 -2.84
N GLN A 137 -13.17 -14.02 -2.08
CA GLN A 137 -13.93 -12.91 -2.63
C GLN A 137 -13.03 -11.99 -3.47
N LEU A 138 -11.83 -11.65 -2.98
CA LEU A 138 -10.89 -10.82 -3.73
C LEU A 138 -10.45 -11.49 -5.04
N ILE A 139 -10.32 -12.82 -5.08
CA ILE A 139 -10.05 -13.57 -6.32
C ILE A 139 -11.20 -13.38 -7.31
N LYS A 140 -12.46 -13.54 -6.88
CA LYS A 140 -13.64 -13.33 -7.75
C LYS A 140 -13.71 -11.89 -8.27
N ASP A 141 -13.40 -10.92 -7.43
CA ASP A 141 -13.38 -9.52 -7.83
C ASP A 141 -12.25 -9.25 -8.84
N ALA A 142 -11.07 -9.85 -8.65
CA ALA A 142 -9.95 -9.79 -9.57
C ALA A 142 -10.27 -10.44 -10.93
N GLU A 143 -10.99 -11.57 -10.92
CA GLU A 143 -11.48 -12.24 -12.13
C GLU A 143 -12.47 -11.34 -12.88
N THR A 144 -13.42 -10.74 -12.16
CA THR A 144 -14.41 -9.80 -12.72
C THR A 144 -13.75 -8.56 -13.33
N ALA A 145 -12.69 -8.05 -12.70
CA ALA A 145 -11.91 -6.92 -13.19
C ALA A 145 -10.91 -7.30 -14.30
N HIS A 146 -10.86 -8.57 -14.72
CA HIS A 146 -9.91 -9.09 -15.71
C HIS A 146 -8.43 -8.87 -15.35
N ILE A 147 -8.13 -8.84 -14.06
CA ILE A 147 -6.76 -8.73 -13.52
C ILE A 147 -6.29 -10.02 -12.86
N TRP A 148 -7.11 -11.07 -12.84
CA TRP A 148 -6.71 -12.38 -12.34
C TRP A 148 -6.16 -13.27 -13.46
N ARG A 149 -5.09 -13.99 -13.16
CA ARG A 149 -4.65 -15.14 -13.95
C ARG A 149 -4.49 -16.33 -13.00
N ARG A 150 -5.06 -17.47 -13.40
CA ARG A 150 -4.77 -18.74 -12.73
C ARG A 150 -3.30 -19.07 -12.96
N SER A 151 -2.49 -18.83 -11.94
CA SER A 151 -1.10 -19.29 -11.89
C SER A 151 -1.11 -20.79 -11.59
N ASN A 152 -0.23 -21.56 -12.22
CA ASN A 152 -0.02 -22.98 -11.92
C ASN A 152 0.86 -23.19 -10.66
N LYS A 153 0.99 -22.16 -9.83
CA LYS A 153 1.65 -22.28 -8.51
C LYS A 153 0.69 -22.89 -7.50
#